data_AF-A0A7C1KKU9-F1
#
_entry.id   AF-A0A7C1KKU9-F1
#
_cell.length_a   1.000
_cell.length_b   1.000
_cell.length_c   1.000
_cell.angle_alpha   90.00
_cell.angle_beta   90.00
_cell.angle_gamma   90.00
#
_symmetry.space_group_name_H-M   'P 1'
#
loop_
_entity.id
_entity.type
_entity.pdbx_description
1 polymer ?
#
loop_
_entity_poly.entity_id
_entity_poly.type
_entity_poly.pdbx_seq_one_letter_code
_entity_poly.pdbx_strand_id
1 'polypeptide(L)'
;MTGLLEKTERRVDERLKNSLQITLLDHKVDLENISAGGVYFELVTDNIVPFSLGRIVEFEILAKTYTPVSSSGTIRLKGRGKIIRNNKTSNEKYGIALIFDEKLEILVDKRSIVNLRFKKTERRGDKRLEHPLQITLLDHKVNLENISPGGVYFEVVMDDIELFSLGRTVEFEILAKTYTPVSPSGTIRLKGSGKIIRNNKTGNKKYGIALRFSEKLEILFDN
;
A
#
# COMPACT_ATOMS: atom_id res chain seq x y z
N MET A 1 44.69 -17.42 -13.42
CA MET A 1 43.66 -16.40 -13.70
C MET A 1 42.34 -17.12 -13.91
N THR A 2 41.56 -17.29 -12.85
CA THR A 2 40.23 -17.91 -12.91
C THR A 2 39.19 -16.79 -12.96
N GLY A 3 38.53 -16.65 -14.11
CA GLY A 3 37.46 -15.69 -14.30
C GLY A 3 36.28 -16.01 -13.40
N LEU A 4 36.02 -15.13 -12.42
CA LEU A 4 34.75 -15.08 -11.71
C LEU A 4 33.68 -14.67 -12.72
N LEU A 5 32.77 -15.59 -13.02
CA LEU A 5 31.49 -15.28 -13.64
C LEU A 5 30.74 -14.30 -12.74
N GLU A 6 30.72 -13.02 -13.13
CA GLU A 6 29.75 -12.07 -12.59
C GLU A 6 28.35 -12.65 -12.81
N LYS A 7 27.69 -13.06 -11.72
CA LYS A 7 26.24 -13.26 -11.70
C LYS A 7 25.62 -11.91 -12.03
N THR A 8 25.26 -11.70 -13.28
CA THR A 8 24.53 -10.51 -13.70
C THR A 8 23.16 -10.56 -13.00
N GLU A 9 22.95 -9.69 -12.03
CA GLU A 9 21.65 -9.48 -11.39
C GLU A 9 20.68 -9.01 -12.48
N ARG A 10 19.73 -9.88 -12.87
CA ARG A 10 18.75 -9.59 -13.94
C ARG A 10 17.49 -8.90 -13.43
N ARG A 11 17.43 -8.59 -12.13
CA ARG A 11 16.23 -8.06 -11.48
C ARG A 11 16.35 -6.55 -11.35
N VAL A 12 15.27 -5.86 -11.71
CA VAL A 12 15.15 -4.40 -11.59
C VAL A 12 14.76 -4.00 -10.16
N ASP A 13 13.97 -4.84 -9.47
CA ASP A 13 13.49 -4.57 -8.11
C ASP A 13 13.96 -5.61 -7.09
N GLU A 14 14.24 -5.14 -5.88
CA GLU A 14 14.36 -5.99 -4.69
C GLU A 14 13.03 -6.60 -4.27
N ARG A 15 13.09 -7.73 -3.57
CA ARG A 15 11.93 -8.51 -3.15
C ARG A 15 11.92 -8.71 -1.66
N LEU A 16 10.87 -8.25 -0.99
CA LEU A 16 10.71 -8.50 0.43
C LEU A 16 10.00 -9.83 0.63
N LYS A 17 10.63 -10.73 1.40
CA LYS A 17 9.97 -11.95 1.90
C LYS A 17 8.95 -11.52 2.96
N ASN A 18 7.72 -11.33 2.52
CA ASN A 18 6.67 -10.67 3.30
C ASN A 18 5.44 -11.57 3.27
N SER A 19 4.88 -11.88 4.42
CA SER A 19 3.61 -12.61 4.55
C SER A 19 2.40 -11.70 4.32
N LEU A 20 2.43 -10.89 3.27
CA LEU A 20 1.24 -10.16 2.84
C LEU A 20 0.24 -11.15 2.25
N GLN A 21 -1.05 -10.86 2.34
CA GLN A 21 -2.06 -11.75 1.79
C GLN A 21 -2.63 -11.14 0.51
N ILE A 22 -2.67 -11.91 -0.57
CA ILE A 22 -3.30 -11.52 -1.83
C ILE A 22 -4.60 -12.28 -2.02
N THR A 23 -5.61 -11.57 -2.51
CA THR A 23 -6.86 -12.15 -3.02
C THR A 23 -6.88 -11.96 -4.53
N LEU A 24 -6.98 -13.03 -5.31
CA LEU A 24 -7.22 -12.99 -6.75
C LEU A 24 -8.05 -14.19 -7.19
N LEU A 25 -8.96 -13.98 -8.14
CA LEU A 25 -9.75 -15.07 -8.75
C LEU A 25 -10.35 -16.03 -7.69
N ASP A 26 -10.94 -15.47 -6.63
CA ASP A 26 -11.51 -16.17 -5.47
C ASP A 26 -10.53 -16.95 -4.58
N HIS A 27 -9.24 -16.92 -4.90
CA HIS A 27 -8.19 -17.48 -4.06
C HIS A 27 -7.62 -16.43 -3.14
N LYS A 28 -7.38 -16.84 -1.89
CA LYS A 28 -6.76 -16.01 -0.86
C LYS A 28 -5.52 -16.72 -0.36
N VAL A 29 -4.35 -16.17 -0.68
CA VAL A 29 -3.06 -16.82 -0.48
C VAL A 29 -2.04 -15.85 0.11
N ASP A 30 -1.10 -16.39 0.86
CA ASP A 30 0.00 -15.60 1.39
C ASP A 30 1.06 -15.42 0.29
N LEU A 31 1.55 -14.20 0.18
CA LEU A 31 2.66 -13.84 -0.69
C LEU A 31 3.94 -14.45 -0.12
N GLU A 32 4.75 -15.01 -1.01
CA GLU A 32 6.11 -15.38 -0.67
C GLU A 32 7.03 -14.17 -0.79
N ASN A 33 6.80 -13.33 -1.80
CA ASN A 33 7.48 -12.06 -1.94
C ASN A 33 6.67 -11.03 -2.74
N ILE A 34 7.03 -9.77 -2.51
CA ILE A 34 6.51 -8.59 -3.19
C ILE A 34 7.67 -7.65 -3.55
N SER A 35 7.57 -7.00 -4.70
CA SER A 35 8.44 -5.90 -5.18
C SER A 35 7.59 -4.72 -5.64
N ALA A 36 8.23 -3.66 -6.12
CA ALA A 36 7.55 -2.45 -6.57
C ALA A 36 6.72 -2.73 -7.83
N GLY A 37 7.26 -3.61 -8.69
CA GLY A 37 6.62 -4.05 -9.91
C GLY A 37 5.85 -5.37 -9.84
N GLY A 38 5.80 -6.12 -8.75
CA GLY A 38 5.08 -7.41 -8.79
C GLY A 38 5.08 -8.25 -7.52
N VAL A 39 4.46 -9.41 -7.60
CA VAL A 39 4.41 -10.39 -6.50
C VAL A 39 4.66 -11.82 -6.97
N TYR A 40 5.01 -12.67 -6.02
CA TYR A 40 5.07 -14.11 -6.19
C TYR A 40 4.42 -14.82 -4.99
N PHE A 41 3.69 -15.89 -5.27
CA PHE A 41 3.06 -16.76 -4.26
C PHE A 41 2.96 -18.19 -4.78
N GLU A 42 2.78 -19.12 -3.85
CA GLU A 42 2.40 -20.50 -4.14
C GLU A 42 0.90 -20.69 -3.97
N LEU A 43 0.30 -21.39 -4.93
CA LEU A 43 -1.13 -21.66 -4.97
C LEU A 43 -1.38 -23.16 -5.09
N VAL A 44 -2.23 -23.69 -4.22
CA VAL A 44 -2.83 -25.01 -4.39
C VAL A 44 -4.09 -24.84 -5.22
N THR A 45 -4.11 -25.42 -6.43
CA THR A 45 -5.27 -25.40 -7.32
C THR A 45 -5.23 -26.59 -8.27
N ASP A 46 -6.40 -27.12 -8.59
CA ASP A 46 -6.63 -28.12 -9.63
C ASP A 46 -6.81 -27.49 -11.01
N ASN A 47 -7.09 -26.19 -11.08
CA ASN A 47 -7.33 -25.45 -12.31
C ASN A 47 -6.36 -24.28 -12.49
N ILE A 48 -5.29 -24.51 -13.26
CA ILE A 48 -4.28 -23.49 -13.57
C ILE A 48 -4.69 -22.53 -14.71
N VAL A 49 -5.77 -22.84 -15.45
CA VAL A 49 -6.19 -22.07 -16.64
C VAL A 49 -6.43 -20.58 -16.33
N PRO A 50 -7.06 -20.19 -15.21
CA PRO A 50 -7.22 -18.78 -14.84
C PRO A 50 -5.90 -18.04 -14.57
N PHE A 51 -4.79 -18.76 -14.41
CA PHE A 51 -3.44 -18.23 -14.18
C PHE A 51 -2.53 -18.44 -15.40
N SER A 52 -3.11 -18.48 -16.60
CA SER A 52 -2.33 -18.63 -17.84
C SER A 52 -1.37 -17.45 -18.05
N LEU A 53 -0.19 -17.73 -18.60
CA LEU A 53 0.81 -16.71 -18.92
C LEU A 53 0.22 -15.62 -19.82
N GLY A 54 0.56 -14.37 -19.53
CA GLY A 54 0.10 -13.20 -20.25
C GLY A 54 -1.29 -12.70 -19.87
N ARG A 55 -2.07 -13.45 -19.10
CA ARG A 55 -3.39 -13.02 -18.64
C ARG A 55 -3.28 -11.89 -17.63
N ILE A 56 -4.13 -10.88 -17.77
CA ILE A 56 -4.26 -9.79 -16.79
C ILE A 56 -5.38 -10.15 -15.81
N VAL A 57 -5.08 -10.02 -14.51
CA VAL A 57 -6.01 -10.33 -13.42
C VAL A 57 -6.10 -9.16 -12.46
N GLU A 58 -7.29 -8.95 -11.88
CA GLU A 58 -7.44 -8.06 -10.72
C GLU A 58 -7.02 -8.81 -9.45
N PHE A 59 -6.45 -8.07 -8.50
CA PHE A 59 -6.10 -8.60 -7.19
C PHE A 59 -6.26 -7.54 -6.10
N GLU A 60 -6.36 -8.01 -4.85
CA GLU A 60 -6.31 -7.18 -3.64
C GLU A 60 -5.23 -7.69 -2.69
N ILE A 61 -4.32 -6.81 -2.25
CA ILE A 61 -3.32 -7.11 -1.22
C ILE A 61 -3.80 -6.54 0.11
N LEU A 62 -3.82 -7.38 1.14
CA LEU A 62 -4.22 -7.00 2.49
C LEU A 62 -2.97 -6.65 3.32
N ALA A 63 -2.88 -5.40 3.75
CA ALA A 63 -1.82 -4.90 4.65
C ALA A 63 -2.42 -4.51 6.01
N LYS A 64 -2.05 -5.21 7.08
CA LYS A 64 -2.50 -4.92 8.45
C LYS A 64 -1.64 -3.87 9.11
N THR A 65 -2.23 -2.74 9.46
CA THR A 65 -1.52 -1.62 10.05
C THR A 65 -1.54 -1.71 11.57
N TYR A 66 -0.40 -1.49 12.20
CA TYR A 66 -0.29 -1.46 13.66
C TYR A 66 0.16 -0.08 14.12
N THR A 67 -0.55 0.47 15.11
CA THR A 67 -0.01 1.48 16.01
C THR A 67 -0.05 0.97 17.45
N PRO A 68 0.95 1.32 18.29
CA PRO A 68 0.97 0.89 19.68
C PRO A 68 -0.22 1.35 20.53
N VAL A 69 -1.02 2.30 20.04
CA VAL A 69 -2.00 3.05 20.82
C VAL A 69 -3.44 2.90 20.29
N SER A 70 -3.67 2.16 19.19
CA SER A 70 -5.02 1.91 18.65
C SER A 70 -5.19 0.50 18.09
N SER A 71 -6.45 0.06 17.94
CA SER A 71 -6.83 -1.23 17.37
C SER A 71 -6.20 -1.44 15.99
N SER A 72 -5.73 -2.65 15.66
CA SER A 72 -5.12 -2.91 14.35
C SER A 72 -6.08 -2.58 13.19
N GLY A 73 -5.71 -1.63 12.34
CA GLY A 73 -6.39 -1.33 11.09
C GLY A 73 -5.97 -2.26 9.95
N THR A 74 -6.69 -2.23 8.83
CA THR A 74 -6.29 -2.98 7.63
C THR A 74 -6.53 -2.12 6.40
N ILE A 75 -5.50 -1.95 5.58
CA ILE A 75 -5.57 -1.33 4.27
C ILE A 75 -5.63 -2.44 3.24
N ARG A 76 -6.48 -2.27 2.22
CA ARG A 76 -6.47 -3.11 1.04
C ARG A 76 -5.88 -2.33 -0.11
N LEU A 77 -4.98 -2.95 -0.87
CA LEU A 77 -4.41 -2.39 -2.08
C LEU A 77 -4.99 -3.15 -3.26
N LYS A 78 -5.79 -2.49 -4.09
CA LYS A 78 -6.32 -3.05 -5.33
C LYS A 78 -5.35 -2.77 -6.48
N GLY A 79 -5.14 -3.77 -7.32
CA GLY A 79 -4.34 -3.63 -8.53
C GLY A 79 -4.77 -4.56 -9.65
N ARG A 80 -4.14 -4.36 -10.80
CA ARG A 80 -4.18 -5.24 -11.96
C ARG A 80 -2.77 -5.71 -12.27
N GLY A 81 -2.62 -6.97 -12.64
CA GLY A 81 -1.31 -7.52 -12.94
C GLY A 81 -1.36 -8.61 -14.01
N LYS A 82 -0.29 -8.68 -14.79
CA LYS A 82 -0.09 -9.68 -15.84
C LYS A 82 0.63 -10.88 -15.26
N ILE A 83 0.08 -12.09 -15.43
CA ILE A 83 0.74 -13.33 -15.04
C ILE A 83 1.96 -13.54 -15.94
N ILE A 84 3.14 -13.63 -15.34
CA ILE A 84 4.42 -13.85 -16.03
C ILE A 84 5.03 -15.22 -15.71
N ARG A 85 4.46 -15.94 -14.74
CA ARG A 85 4.90 -17.28 -14.33
C ARG A 85 3.76 -18.08 -13.70
N ASN A 86 3.67 -19.37 -14.01
CA ASN A 86 2.66 -20.28 -13.46
C ASN A 86 3.13 -21.76 -13.42
N ASN A 87 4.40 -22.02 -13.12
CA ASN A 87 4.94 -23.38 -13.16
C ASN A 87 4.58 -24.19 -11.91
N LYS A 88 4.51 -25.51 -12.06
CA LYS A 88 4.37 -26.44 -10.94
C LYS A 88 5.60 -26.38 -10.03
N THR A 89 5.41 -26.25 -8.71
CA THR A 89 6.50 -26.23 -7.69
C THR A 89 6.49 -27.48 -6.80
N SER A 90 5.33 -28.13 -6.65
CA SER A 90 5.20 -29.45 -6.02
C SER A 90 4.02 -30.21 -6.64
N ASN A 91 3.73 -31.44 -6.16
CA ASN A 91 2.66 -32.28 -6.71
C ASN A 91 1.29 -31.58 -6.81
N GLU A 92 1.01 -30.61 -5.93
CA GLU A 92 -0.28 -29.92 -5.82
C GLU A 92 -0.17 -28.38 -5.86
N LYS A 93 1.05 -27.84 -5.99
CA LYS A 93 1.30 -26.39 -5.93
C LYS A 93 1.83 -25.84 -7.24
N TYR A 94 1.39 -24.62 -7.54
CA TYR A 94 1.90 -23.80 -8.62
C TYR A 94 2.51 -22.52 -8.05
N GLY A 95 3.70 -22.19 -8.52
CA GLY A 95 4.33 -20.90 -8.28
C GLY A 95 3.82 -19.89 -9.29
N ILE A 96 3.08 -18.89 -8.81
CA ILE A 96 2.51 -17.83 -9.63
C ILE A 96 3.30 -16.56 -9.41
N ALA A 97 3.75 -15.92 -10.50
CA ALA A 97 4.27 -14.56 -10.46
C ALA A 97 3.44 -13.64 -11.34
N LEU A 98 3.15 -12.45 -10.82
CA LEU A 98 2.48 -11.39 -11.57
C LEU A 98 3.29 -10.10 -11.49
N ILE A 99 3.35 -9.40 -12.61
CA ILE A 99 3.88 -8.04 -12.69
C ILE A 99 2.69 -7.07 -12.68
N PHE A 100 2.77 -5.99 -11.92
CA PHE A 100 1.72 -4.98 -11.86
C PHE A 100 1.63 -4.26 -13.21
N ASP A 101 0.41 -4.14 -13.72
CA ASP A 101 0.07 -3.41 -14.95
C ASP A 101 -0.06 -1.90 -14.67
N GLU A 102 -0.37 -1.56 -13.42
CA GLU A 102 -0.57 -0.20 -12.95
C GLU A 102 -0.19 -0.05 -11.47
N LYS A 103 0.03 1.21 -11.05
CA LYS A 103 0.19 1.57 -9.63
C LYS A 103 -1.05 1.17 -8.82
N LEU A 104 -0.89 0.96 -7.51
CA LEU A 104 -1.93 0.39 -6.66
C LEU A 104 -2.90 1.45 -6.11
N GLU A 105 -4.16 1.07 -5.95
CA GLU A 105 -5.22 1.87 -5.35
C GLU A 105 -5.51 1.42 -3.92
N ILE A 106 -5.68 2.35 -2.98
CA ILE A 106 -6.12 2.02 -1.63
C ILE A 106 -7.64 1.82 -1.62
N LEU A 107 -8.11 0.70 -1.08
CA LEU A 107 -9.51 0.49 -0.71
C LEU A 107 -9.67 0.63 0.81
N VAL A 108 -10.72 1.34 1.23
CA VAL A 108 -11.09 1.51 2.64
C VAL A 108 -12.31 0.65 2.97
N ASP A 109 -12.18 -0.26 3.93
CA ASP A 109 -13.26 -1.18 4.31
C ASP A 109 -14.37 -0.49 5.14
N LYS A 110 -15.62 -0.87 4.88
CA LYS A 110 -16.82 -0.35 5.54
C LYS A 110 -16.96 -0.81 7.00
N ARG A 111 -16.17 -1.81 7.45
CA ARG A 111 -16.28 -2.39 8.81
C ARG A 111 -15.35 -1.78 9.85
N SER A 112 -14.39 -0.94 9.44
CA SER A 112 -13.58 -0.13 10.38
C SER A 112 -14.37 1.07 10.96
N ILE A 113 -15.66 1.16 10.62
CA ILE A 113 -16.61 2.15 11.11
C ILE A 113 -17.12 1.71 12.48
N VAL A 114 -16.42 2.06 13.55
CA VAL A 114 -17.02 2.05 14.89
C VAL A 114 -17.30 3.51 15.28
N ASN A 115 -18.59 3.85 15.28
CA ASN A 115 -19.21 4.99 15.94
C ASN A 115 -18.91 6.42 15.43
N LEU A 116 -19.50 6.81 14.29
CA LEU A 116 -19.98 8.19 14.13
C LEU A 116 -21.44 8.17 13.69
N ARG A 117 -22.35 8.06 14.68
CA ARG A 117 -23.70 8.60 14.53
C ARG A 117 -23.55 10.10 14.31
N PHE A 118 -23.94 10.59 13.12
CA PHE A 118 -24.90 11.69 12.93
C PHE A 118 -24.96 12.05 11.44
N LYS A 119 -26.20 12.01 10.90
CA LYS A 119 -26.57 12.44 9.56
C LYS A 119 -26.04 13.86 9.27
N LYS A 120 -25.08 13.97 8.36
CA LYS A 120 -24.91 15.12 7.47
C LYS A 120 -24.79 14.55 6.07
N THR A 121 -25.45 15.15 5.09
CA THR A 121 -25.35 14.79 3.67
C THR A 121 -23.88 14.61 3.31
N GLU A 122 -23.49 13.38 2.99
CA GLU A 122 -22.11 13.01 2.67
C GLU A 122 -21.74 13.70 1.34
N ARG A 123 -20.98 14.79 1.43
CA ARG A 123 -20.50 15.57 0.26
C ARG A 123 -19.19 15.03 -0.32
N ARG A 124 -18.63 13.97 0.26
CA ARG A 124 -17.31 13.43 -0.10
C ARG A 124 -17.47 12.30 -1.11
N GLY A 125 -16.68 12.34 -2.19
CA GLY A 125 -16.62 11.24 -3.16
C GLY A 125 -16.04 9.96 -2.57
N ASP A 126 -15.09 10.10 -1.63
CA ASP A 126 -14.39 8.99 -1.01
C ASP A 126 -14.66 8.84 0.49
N LYS A 127 -14.74 7.59 0.92
CA LYS A 127 -14.78 7.20 2.33
C LYS A 127 -13.38 7.24 2.95
N ARG A 128 -13.33 7.53 4.25
CA ARG A 128 -12.09 7.69 5.00
C ARG A 128 -11.95 6.63 6.09
N LEU A 129 -10.74 6.13 6.25
CA LEU A 129 -10.30 5.33 7.37
C LEU A 129 -9.69 6.27 8.40
N GLU A 130 -10.30 6.37 9.59
CA GLU A 130 -9.70 7.07 10.74
C GLU A 130 -8.66 6.15 11.36
N HIS A 131 -7.40 6.33 10.96
CA HIS A 131 -6.32 5.50 11.48
C HIS A 131 -4.97 6.19 11.40
N PRO A 132 -4.18 6.16 12.50
CA PRO A 132 -2.82 6.68 12.51
C PRO A 132 -1.90 5.80 11.68
N LEU A 133 -1.83 6.06 10.38
CA LEU A 133 -0.68 5.64 9.58
C LEU A 133 0.40 6.70 9.69
N GLN A 134 1.64 6.32 9.55
CA GLN A 134 2.70 7.30 9.51
C GLN A 134 2.91 7.73 8.06
N ILE A 135 2.97 9.04 7.84
CA ILE A 135 3.35 9.63 6.56
C ILE A 135 4.64 10.44 6.75
N THR A 136 5.55 10.32 5.79
CA THR A 136 6.72 11.18 5.66
C THR A 136 6.48 12.08 4.45
N LEU A 137 6.58 13.40 4.61
CA LEU A 137 6.54 14.35 3.51
C LEU A 137 7.30 15.62 3.86
N LEU A 138 8.06 16.16 2.90
CA LEU A 138 8.90 17.35 3.11
C LEU A 138 9.78 17.23 4.36
N ASP A 139 10.37 16.05 4.59
CA ASP A 139 11.16 15.71 5.79
C ASP A 139 10.39 15.72 7.13
N HIS A 140 9.07 15.90 7.09
CA HIS A 140 8.21 15.80 8.26
C HIS A 140 7.61 14.40 8.34
N LYS A 141 7.79 13.77 9.50
CA LYS A 141 7.22 12.48 9.83
C LYS A 141 6.04 12.68 10.78
N VAL A 142 4.83 12.47 10.31
CA VAL A 142 3.58 12.76 11.03
C VAL A 142 2.63 11.57 10.98
N ASN A 143 1.72 11.51 11.95
CA ASN A 143 0.64 10.53 11.92
C ASN A 143 -0.54 11.09 11.14
N LEU A 144 -1.13 10.26 10.29
CA LEU A 144 -2.39 10.53 9.62
C LEU A 144 -3.51 10.50 10.63
N GLU A 145 -4.40 11.47 10.53
CA GLU A 145 -5.68 11.43 11.22
C GLU A 145 -6.65 10.55 10.42
N ASN A 146 -6.60 10.64 9.09
CA ASN A 146 -7.36 9.75 8.21
C ASN A 146 -6.75 9.63 6.80
N ILE A 147 -7.12 8.53 6.13
CA ILE A 147 -6.76 8.22 4.74
C ILE A 147 -7.96 7.76 3.93
N SER A 148 -7.96 8.03 2.63
CA SER A 148 -8.95 7.61 1.63
C SER A 148 -8.25 7.22 0.33
N PRO A 149 -8.95 6.56 -0.61
CA PRO A 149 -8.41 6.28 -1.95
C PRO A 149 -7.87 7.55 -2.66
N GLY A 150 -8.52 8.71 -2.46
CA GLY A 150 -8.13 9.97 -3.09
C GLY A 150 -7.25 10.90 -2.26
N GLY A 151 -6.86 10.56 -1.03
CA GLY A 151 -6.02 11.46 -0.24
C GLY A 151 -5.96 11.20 1.26
N VAL A 152 -5.22 12.06 1.95
CA VAL A 152 -4.94 11.97 3.40
C VAL A 152 -5.21 13.28 4.11
N TYR A 153 -5.42 13.18 5.43
CA TYR A 153 -5.42 14.32 6.35
C TYR A 153 -4.52 14.01 7.54
N PHE A 154 -3.73 14.99 7.95
CA PHE A 154 -2.85 14.91 9.11
C PHE A 154 -2.72 16.28 9.77
N GLU A 155 -2.21 16.30 11.00
CA GLU A 155 -1.85 17.54 11.68
C GLU A 155 -0.33 17.64 11.88
N VAL A 156 0.22 18.83 11.65
CA VAL A 156 1.64 19.13 11.81
C VAL A 156 1.81 20.31 12.75
N VAL A 157 2.87 20.27 13.56
CA VAL A 157 3.29 21.40 14.41
C VAL A 157 4.50 22.05 13.76
N MET A 158 4.38 23.32 13.37
CA MET A 158 5.46 24.05 12.73
C MET A 158 5.25 25.57 12.83
N ASP A 159 6.35 26.31 12.65
CA ASP A 159 6.33 27.77 12.67
C ASP A 159 5.94 28.37 11.33
N ASP A 160 6.36 27.74 10.23
CA ASP A 160 6.13 28.20 8.86
C ASP A 160 5.28 27.20 8.06
N ILE A 161 4.13 27.67 7.58
CA ILE A 161 3.15 26.89 6.82
C ILE A 161 3.39 26.95 5.31
N GLU A 162 4.32 27.78 4.81
CA GLU A 162 4.58 27.95 3.38
C GLU A 162 4.95 26.63 2.67
N LEU A 163 5.58 25.71 3.41
CA LEU A 163 5.85 24.34 2.97
C LEU A 163 4.57 23.58 2.58
N PHE A 164 3.43 23.91 3.17
CA PHE A 164 2.12 23.33 2.88
C PHE A 164 1.17 24.32 2.23
N SER A 165 1.68 25.22 1.39
CA SER A 165 0.85 26.18 0.65
C SER A 165 -0.21 25.48 -0.21
N LEU A 166 -1.41 26.07 -0.27
CA LEU A 166 -2.50 25.55 -1.07
C LEU A 166 -2.09 25.43 -2.54
N GLY A 167 -2.40 24.27 -3.12
CA GLY A 167 -2.11 23.97 -4.51
C GLY A 167 -0.70 23.47 -4.80
N ARG A 168 0.21 23.50 -3.81
CA ARG A 168 1.53 22.90 -3.92
C ARG A 168 1.41 21.38 -4.08
N THR A 169 2.19 20.80 -4.98
CA THR A 169 2.34 19.35 -5.09
C THR A 169 3.56 18.92 -4.31
N VAL A 170 3.43 17.87 -3.51
CA VAL A 170 4.49 17.33 -2.67
C VAL A 170 4.57 15.82 -2.83
N GLU A 171 5.79 15.28 -2.76
CA GLU A 171 6.00 13.85 -2.61
C GLU A 171 5.78 13.43 -1.16
N PHE A 172 5.32 12.20 -0.96
CA PHE A 172 5.12 11.62 0.35
C PHE A 172 5.36 10.11 0.34
N GLU A 173 5.61 9.55 1.51
CA GLU A 173 5.70 8.12 1.77
C GLU A 173 4.79 7.73 2.94
N ILE A 174 3.95 6.71 2.78
CA ILE A 174 3.12 6.16 3.84
C ILE A 174 3.75 4.85 4.30
N LEU A 175 4.08 4.77 5.58
CA LEU A 175 4.59 3.55 6.18
C LEU A 175 3.42 2.71 6.69
N ALA A 176 3.25 1.53 6.10
CA ALA A 176 2.30 0.53 6.57
C ALA A 176 3.07 -0.67 7.13
N LYS A 177 2.81 -1.00 8.40
CA LYS A 177 3.26 -2.29 8.96
C LYS A 177 2.46 -3.42 8.31
N THR A 178 3.02 -4.61 8.32
CA THR A 178 2.37 -5.84 7.87
C THR A 178 2.38 -6.83 9.04
N TYR A 179 1.33 -7.64 9.18
CA TYR A 179 1.25 -8.65 10.22
C TYR A 179 0.60 -9.92 9.69
N THR A 180 1.21 -11.06 10.03
CA THR A 180 0.53 -12.35 10.07
C THR A 180 0.79 -13.04 11.40
N PRO A 181 -0.11 -13.96 11.82
CA PRO A 181 0.08 -14.72 13.05
C PRO A 181 1.31 -15.64 13.06
N VAL A 182 1.87 -15.94 11.88
CA VAL A 182 2.82 -17.05 11.69
C VAL A 182 4.20 -16.58 11.22
N SER A 183 4.40 -15.28 10.96
CA SER A 183 5.70 -14.74 10.57
C SER A 183 6.00 -13.41 11.26
N PRO A 184 7.27 -12.96 11.25
CA PRO A 184 7.63 -11.63 11.72
C PRO A 184 6.83 -10.55 10.98
N SER A 185 6.45 -9.48 11.68
CA SER A 185 5.83 -8.31 11.06
C SER A 185 6.85 -7.61 10.14
N GLY A 186 6.45 -7.33 8.91
CA GLY A 186 7.23 -6.53 7.96
C GLY A 186 6.73 -5.09 7.88
N THR A 187 7.36 -4.29 7.03
CA THR A 187 6.93 -2.94 6.66
C THR A 187 6.92 -2.81 5.15
N ILE A 188 5.91 -2.11 4.63
CA ILE A 188 5.88 -1.61 3.26
C ILE A 188 5.81 -0.09 3.31
N ARG A 189 6.51 0.56 2.38
CA ARG A 189 6.40 2.00 2.17
C ARG A 189 5.60 2.23 0.90
N LEU A 190 4.64 3.15 0.94
CA LEU A 190 3.86 3.56 -0.22
C LEU A 190 4.28 4.97 -0.61
N LYS A 191 4.94 5.14 -1.75
CA LYS A 191 5.30 6.45 -2.30
C LYS A 191 4.19 6.99 -3.18
N GLY A 192 3.95 8.28 -3.11
CA GLY A 192 3.08 8.99 -4.04
C GLY A 192 3.39 10.47 -4.09
N SER A 193 2.64 11.16 -4.94
CA SER A 193 2.61 12.61 -5.01
C SER A 193 1.19 13.12 -4.80
N GLY A 194 1.04 14.30 -4.23
CA GLY A 194 -0.27 14.87 -3.96
C GLY A 194 -0.29 16.38 -3.82
N LYS A 195 -1.45 16.96 -4.15
CA LYS A 195 -1.70 18.40 -4.08
C LYS A 195 -2.28 18.76 -2.72
N ILE A 196 -1.70 19.76 -2.07
CA ILE A 196 -2.27 20.33 -0.86
C ILE A 196 -3.56 21.06 -1.22
N ILE A 197 -4.68 20.60 -0.64
CA ILE A 197 -6.02 21.16 -0.87
C ILE A 197 -6.59 21.87 0.36
N ARG A 198 -5.91 21.75 1.51
CA ARG A 198 -6.26 22.45 2.76
C ARG A 198 -5.05 22.55 3.69
N ASN A 199 -4.90 23.68 4.40
CA ASN A 199 -3.80 23.92 5.35
C ASN A 199 -4.21 24.87 6.50
N ASN A 200 -5.35 24.62 7.16
CA ASN A 200 -5.91 25.53 8.14
C ASN A 200 -5.25 25.38 9.53
N LYS A 201 -5.15 26.47 10.29
CA LYS A 201 -4.71 26.42 11.69
C LYS A 201 -5.75 25.68 12.54
N THR A 202 -5.30 24.75 13.39
CA THR A 202 -6.14 23.97 14.32
C THR A 202 -5.76 24.16 15.78
N GLY A 203 -4.60 24.78 16.06
CA GLY A 203 -4.15 25.11 17.41
C GLY A 203 -2.95 26.05 17.41
N ASN A 204 -2.31 26.23 18.57
CA ASN A 204 -1.08 27.01 18.64
C ASN A 204 0.03 26.30 17.85
N LYS A 205 0.50 26.93 16.77
CA LYS A 205 1.46 26.37 15.81
C LYS A 205 1.07 25.02 15.20
N LYS A 206 -0.21 24.62 15.32
CA LYS A 206 -0.74 23.36 14.80
C LYS A 206 -1.60 23.64 13.56
N TYR A 207 -1.35 22.91 12.49
CA TYR A 207 -2.05 23.05 11.22
C TYR A 207 -2.59 21.71 10.75
N GLY A 208 -3.85 21.72 10.31
CA GLY A 208 -4.52 20.60 9.67
C GLY A 208 -4.31 20.64 8.17
N ILE A 209 -3.63 19.63 7.64
CA ILE A 209 -3.26 19.54 6.23
C ILE A 209 -4.09 18.45 5.55
N ALA A 210 -4.74 18.78 4.44
CA ALA A 210 -5.35 17.79 3.57
C ALA A 210 -4.60 17.75 2.24
N LEU A 211 -4.17 16.55 1.87
CA LEU A 211 -3.45 16.27 0.63
C LEU A 211 -4.29 15.33 -0.23
N ARG A 212 -4.56 15.74 -1.47
CA ARG A 212 -5.23 14.91 -2.48
C ARG A 212 -4.17 14.20 -3.31
N PHE A 213 -4.26 12.89 -3.45
CA PHE A 213 -3.32 12.15 -4.29
C PHE A 213 -3.46 12.61 -5.75
N SER A 214 -2.31 12.81 -6.40
CA SER A 214 -2.25 13.15 -7.82
C SER A 214 -2.27 11.90 -8.70
N GLU A 215 -1.86 10.77 -8.15
CA GLU A 215 -1.70 9.49 -8.83
C GLU A 215 -1.87 8.32 -7.86
N LYS A 216 -2.00 7.11 -8.41
CA LYS A 216 -1.98 5.86 -7.64
C LYS A 216 -0.61 5.65 -6.99
N LEU A 217 -0.55 4.84 -5.93
CA LEU A 217 0.64 4.69 -5.09
C LEU A 217 1.59 3.62 -5.60
N GLU A 218 2.88 3.83 -5.37
CA GLU A 218 3.96 2.90 -5.66
C GLU A 218 4.48 2.27 -4.36
N ILE A 219 4.87 1.00 -4.38
CA ILE A 219 5.50 0.36 -3.21
C ILE A 219 7.01 0.59 -3.27
N LEU A 220 7.61 1.14 -2.22
CA LEU A 220 9.05 1.21 -2.03
C LEU A 220 9.56 0.12 -1.08
N PHE A 221 10.82 -0.27 -1.29
CA PHE A 221 11.58 -1.21 -0.45
C PHE A 221 12.77 -0.49 0.18
N ASP A 222 13.11 -0.83 1.43
CA ASP A 222 14.35 -0.39 2.07
C ASP A 222 15.50 -1.23 1.50
N ASN A 223 16.50 -0.57 0.89
CA ASN A 223 17.78 -1.16 0.51
C ASN A 223 18.57 -1.60 1.76
#